data_AF-A0AAD5WA35-F1
#
_entry.id   AF-A0AAD5WA35-F1
#
_cell.length_a   1.000
_cell.length_b   1.000
_cell.length_c   1.000
_cell.angle_alpha   90.00
_cell.angle_beta   90.00
_cell.angle_gamma   90.00
#
_symmetry.space_group_name_H-M   'P 1'
#
loop_
_entity.id
_entity.type
_entity.pdbx_description
1 polymer ?
#
loop_
_entity_poly.entity_id
_entity_poly.type
_entity_poly.pdbx_seq_one_letter_code
_entity_poly.pdbx_strand_id
1 'polypeptide(L)'
;MFTDESPTKPSLQHTVSRAQPVIDSLSLILGPIANSNEHSDNPAMSLLHNQTISQDIMCRLRLATSGSGTDDLCRWLYDTFQSNIADLQLVVISYIPTLARVYLSRCISSKETLAGFEAVFLTLYSHETVIRGAEPCIIRIPNNIHIPSAVESGKANGKGKATATEPDSIEAMISPALEPCNTVRATKRGLIVSVALDLYYNNISLMPICSKIEFCECCIIWAGQDEFAGVEQLDEEEDNAKEEEEENAQEKEEEVEKKKEHKQKHEKCNRVPLPWELFQSVLRILGHCLLGPMNSKELKEKAFKAAKCLHARAVRDFDSKAMLASRSLVRLGDMVEEPVPELQPSVITGDLSELEALRASIFSR
;
A
#
# COMPACT_ATOMS: atom_id res chain seq x y z
N MET A 1 21.70 31.08 33.06
CA MET A 1 20.54 31.44 32.22
C MET A 1 20.71 30.65 30.93
N PHE A 2 20.20 29.42 30.92
CA PHE A 2 20.19 28.58 29.72
C PHE A 2 18.89 28.90 28.98
N THR A 3 19.00 29.51 27.81
CA THR A 3 17.86 29.72 26.92
C THR A 3 17.64 28.44 26.13
N ASP A 4 16.48 27.86 26.38
CA ASP A 4 15.84 26.74 25.71
C ASP A 4 15.44 27.18 24.28
N GLU A 5 16.22 26.79 23.26
CA GLU A 5 15.79 26.88 21.86
C GLU A 5 14.98 25.62 21.53
N SER A 6 13.66 25.76 21.63
CA SER A 6 12.70 24.87 21.00
C SER A 6 12.63 25.19 19.49
N PRO A 7 12.55 24.17 18.59
CA PRO A 7 12.53 24.42 17.16
C PRO A 7 11.17 25.04 16.79
N THR A 8 11.20 26.31 16.40
CA THR A 8 10.03 27.07 15.95
C THR A 8 9.54 26.45 14.64
N LYS A 9 8.32 25.89 14.63
CA LYS A 9 7.67 25.46 13.39
C LYS A 9 7.63 26.64 12.41
N PRO A 10 8.04 26.47 11.14
CA PRO A 10 7.99 27.56 10.16
C PRO A 10 6.56 28.05 10.00
N SER A 11 6.39 29.36 9.83
CA SER A 11 5.06 29.95 9.62
C SER A 11 4.42 29.40 8.34
N LEU A 12 3.10 29.20 8.38
CA LEU A 12 2.30 28.64 7.26
C LEU A 12 2.48 29.45 5.96
N GLN A 13 2.67 30.77 6.08
CA GLN A 13 2.95 31.64 4.93
C GLN A 13 4.32 31.38 4.29
N HIS A 14 5.33 31.03 5.10
CA HIS A 14 6.68 30.73 4.61
C HIS A 14 6.72 29.36 3.90
N THR A 15 5.94 28.38 4.35
CA THR A 15 5.82 27.09 3.65
C THR A 15 5.07 27.23 2.32
N VAL A 16 4.01 28.03 2.27
CA VAL A 16 3.27 28.34 1.03
C VAL A 16 4.17 29.05 0.02
N SER A 17 4.92 30.08 0.44
CA SER A 17 5.84 30.81 -0.44
C SER A 17 6.95 29.92 -1.03
N ARG A 18 7.43 28.92 -0.28
CA ARG A 18 8.44 27.97 -0.77
C ARG A 18 7.85 26.88 -1.68
N ALA A 19 6.57 26.56 -1.54
CA ALA A 19 5.91 25.53 -2.32
C ALA A 19 5.47 26.01 -3.72
N GLN A 20 5.09 27.28 -3.84
CA GLN A 20 4.63 27.87 -5.10
C GLN A 20 5.59 27.67 -6.29
N PRO A 21 6.90 27.98 -6.22
CA PRO A 21 7.80 27.82 -7.37
C PRO A 21 7.94 26.36 -7.81
N VAL A 22 7.81 25.41 -6.87
CA VAL A 22 7.85 23.97 -7.18
C VAL A 22 6.61 23.58 -7.98
N ILE A 23 5.45 24.09 -7.62
CA ILE A 23 4.18 23.83 -8.32
C ILE A 23 4.17 24.51 -9.69
N ASP A 24 4.70 25.72 -9.79
CA ASP A 24 4.83 26.43 -11.07
C ASP A 24 5.75 25.64 -12.03
N SER A 25 6.84 25.05 -11.53
CA SER A 25 7.70 24.20 -12.35
C SER A 25 7.00 22.92 -12.85
N LEU A 26 6.06 22.37 -12.09
CA LEU A 26 5.23 21.24 -12.54
C LEU A 26 4.30 21.63 -13.70
N SER A 27 3.79 22.87 -13.69
CA SER A 27 2.95 23.37 -14.78
C SER A 27 3.70 23.49 -16.12
N LEU A 28 5.01 23.76 -16.08
CA LEU A 28 5.84 23.73 -17.29
C LEU A 28 5.97 22.33 -17.88
N ILE A 29 5.85 21.29 -17.04
CA ILE A 29 6.01 19.89 -17.40
C ILE A 29 4.69 19.31 -17.93
N LEU A 30 3.58 19.53 -17.22
CA LEU A 30 2.27 18.96 -17.58
C LEU A 30 1.47 19.83 -18.57
N GLY A 31 1.87 21.08 -18.78
CA GLY A 31 1.06 22.09 -19.45
C GLY A 31 0.26 22.91 -18.43
N PRO A 32 -0.50 23.93 -18.87
CA PRO A 32 -1.20 24.85 -17.97
C PRO A 32 -2.15 24.07 -17.05
N ILE A 33 -1.77 23.99 -15.77
CA ILE A 33 -2.59 23.43 -14.71
C ILE A 33 -3.77 24.38 -14.55
N ALA A 34 -4.94 24.01 -15.06
CA ALA A 34 -6.11 24.87 -15.09
C ALA A 34 -6.48 25.34 -13.66
N ASN A 35 -6.16 26.60 -13.35
CA ASN A 35 -6.81 27.55 -12.43
C ASN A 35 -7.22 27.10 -11.01
N SER A 36 -6.80 25.93 -10.50
CA SER A 36 -7.22 25.45 -9.18
C SER A 36 -6.40 26.00 -8.01
N ASN A 37 -5.30 26.72 -8.28
CA ASN A 37 -4.30 27.05 -7.25
C ASN A 37 -4.26 28.53 -6.87
N GLU A 38 -5.03 29.41 -7.51
CA GLU A 38 -4.87 30.85 -7.31
C GLU A 38 -5.35 31.34 -5.92
N HIS A 39 -6.13 30.54 -5.17
CA HIS A 39 -6.72 30.94 -3.87
C HIS A 39 -6.68 29.87 -2.76
N SER A 40 -5.79 28.87 -2.85
CA SER A 40 -5.70 27.83 -1.80
C SER A 40 -4.75 28.22 -0.67
N ASP A 41 -5.22 28.11 0.58
CA ASP A 41 -4.38 28.30 1.79
C ASP A 41 -3.23 27.28 1.90
N ASN A 42 -3.29 26.16 1.16
CA ASN A 42 -2.20 25.19 1.05
C ASN A 42 -2.16 24.55 -0.36
N PRO A 43 -1.29 25.03 -1.26
CA PRO A 43 -1.27 24.58 -2.64
C PRO A 43 -0.72 23.14 -2.80
N ALA A 44 0.08 22.63 -1.85
CA ALA A 44 0.58 21.26 -1.86
C ALA A 44 -0.53 20.23 -1.57
N MET A 45 -1.41 20.54 -0.62
CA MET A 45 -2.56 19.68 -0.32
C MET A 45 -3.61 19.70 -1.44
N SER A 46 -3.82 20.86 -2.08
CA SER A 46 -4.67 20.96 -3.27
C SER A 46 -4.14 20.08 -4.42
N LEU A 47 -2.81 20.07 -4.62
CA LEU A 47 -2.16 19.20 -5.59
C LEU A 47 -2.32 17.71 -5.26
N LEU A 48 -2.19 17.32 -3.98
CA LEU A 48 -2.32 15.92 -3.55
C LEU A 48 -3.72 15.32 -3.82
N HIS A 49 -4.76 16.13 -3.67
CA HIS A 49 -6.15 15.69 -3.83
C HIS A 49 -6.74 15.97 -5.22
N ASN A 50 -6.00 16.64 -6.09
CA ASN A 50 -6.45 16.90 -7.46
C ASN A 50 -6.35 15.62 -8.30
N GLN A 51 -7.51 15.01 -8.57
CA GLN A 51 -7.61 13.76 -9.31
C GLN A 51 -7.10 13.88 -10.75
N THR A 52 -7.37 14.98 -11.44
CA THR A 52 -6.97 15.18 -12.85
C THR A 52 -5.45 15.24 -12.96
N ILE A 53 -4.81 16.10 -12.15
CA ILE A 53 -3.36 16.23 -12.14
C ILE A 53 -2.69 14.91 -11.73
N SER A 54 -3.26 14.22 -10.74
CA SER A 54 -2.75 12.91 -10.31
C SER A 54 -2.78 11.89 -11.45
N GLN A 55 -3.88 11.83 -12.21
CA GLN A 55 -3.98 10.94 -13.38
C GLN A 55 -2.99 11.33 -14.49
N ASP A 56 -2.82 12.63 -14.78
CA ASP A 56 -1.88 13.09 -15.80
C ASP A 56 -0.43 12.74 -15.44
N ILE A 57 -0.04 12.95 -14.17
CA ILE A 57 1.27 12.55 -13.65
C ILE A 57 1.45 11.04 -13.76
N MET A 58 0.46 10.27 -13.30
CA MET A 58 0.51 8.81 -13.35
C MET A 58 0.67 8.32 -14.79
N CYS A 59 -0.15 8.82 -15.73
CA CYS A 59 -0.07 8.52 -17.16
C CYS A 59 1.31 8.84 -17.74
N ARG A 60 1.87 10.02 -17.41
CA ARG A 60 3.21 10.43 -17.85
C ARG A 60 4.30 9.49 -17.34
N LEU A 61 4.21 9.05 -16.08
CA LEU A 61 5.13 8.05 -15.51
C LEU A 61 5.02 6.68 -16.19
N ARG A 62 3.85 6.32 -16.74
CA ARG A 62 3.67 5.06 -17.47
C ARG A 62 4.24 5.08 -18.89
N LEU A 63 4.53 6.25 -19.47
CA LEU A 63 5.04 6.33 -20.84
C LEU A 63 6.38 5.60 -20.98
N ALA A 64 6.61 4.94 -22.13
CA ALA A 64 7.83 4.18 -22.41
C ALA A 64 9.12 5.00 -22.25
N THR A 65 9.04 6.31 -22.50
CA THR A 65 10.15 7.26 -22.41
C THR A 65 10.45 7.75 -20.98
N SER A 66 9.58 7.44 -20.01
CA SER A 66 9.76 7.89 -18.63
C SER A 66 10.80 7.05 -17.87
N GLY A 67 11.50 7.69 -16.95
CA GLY A 67 12.51 7.07 -16.09
C GLY A 67 13.95 7.26 -16.56
N SER A 68 14.18 7.94 -17.70
CA SER A 68 15.52 8.31 -18.13
C SER A 68 16.14 9.38 -17.20
N GLY A 69 17.46 9.53 -17.21
CA GLY A 69 18.14 10.58 -16.43
C GLY A 69 17.82 12.01 -16.89
N THR A 70 17.17 12.16 -18.05
CA THR A 70 16.73 13.44 -18.63
C THR A 70 15.23 13.65 -18.48
N ASP A 71 14.51 12.78 -17.75
CA ASP A 71 13.08 12.94 -17.52
C ASP A 71 12.81 14.07 -16.53
N ASP A 72 12.25 15.17 -17.02
CA ASP A 72 11.92 16.36 -16.23
C ASP A 72 10.97 16.04 -15.06
N LEU A 73 10.07 15.06 -15.22
CA LEU A 73 9.16 14.67 -14.14
C LEU A 73 9.90 13.92 -13.04
N CYS A 74 10.84 13.03 -13.40
CA CYS A 74 11.69 12.36 -12.41
C CYS A 74 12.56 13.36 -11.65
N ARG A 75 13.11 14.36 -12.38
CA ARG A 75 13.87 15.46 -11.78
C ARG A 75 13.00 16.28 -10.83
N TRP A 76 11.78 16.62 -11.25
CA TRP A 76 10.84 17.35 -10.41
C TRP A 76 10.49 16.59 -9.14
N LEU A 77 10.21 15.28 -9.23
CA LEU A 77 9.94 14.44 -8.06
C LEU A 77 11.13 14.39 -7.09
N TYR A 78 12.35 14.28 -7.62
CA TYR A 78 13.59 14.32 -6.85
C TYR A 78 13.77 15.65 -6.12
N ASP A 79 13.72 16.77 -6.84
CA ASP A 79 13.93 18.12 -6.29
C ASP A 79 12.82 18.47 -5.28
N THR A 80 11.58 18.08 -5.57
CA THR A 80 10.42 18.30 -4.69
C THR A 80 10.59 17.57 -3.37
N PHE A 81 11.05 16.32 -3.38
CA PHE A 81 11.28 15.57 -2.15
C PHE A 81 12.43 16.16 -1.32
N GLN A 82 13.49 16.64 -1.99
CA GLN A 82 14.64 17.28 -1.33
C GLN A 82 14.34 18.67 -0.74
N SER A 83 13.25 19.32 -1.16
CA SER A 83 12.83 20.61 -0.59
C SER A 83 12.57 20.56 0.93
N ASN A 84 12.38 19.35 1.48
CA ASN A 84 12.09 19.06 2.88
C ASN A 84 10.84 19.78 3.42
N ILE A 85 9.85 19.97 2.54
CA ILE A 85 8.52 20.48 2.89
C ILE A 85 7.59 19.27 3.00
N ALA A 86 7.09 18.99 4.20
CA ALA A 86 6.33 17.77 4.49
C ALA A 86 5.16 17.54 3.53
N ASP A 87 4.35 18.57 3.25
CA ASP A 87 3.19 18.45 2.37
C ASP A 87 3.58 18.11 0.92
N LEU A 88 4.70 18.65 0.42
CA LEU A 88 5.21 18.31 -0.91
C LEU A 88 5.86 16.92 -0.95
N GLN A 89 6.51 16.50 0.14
CA GLN A 89 7.00 15.14 0.27
C GLN A 89 5.85 14.13 0.21
N LEU A 90 4.70 14.43 0.82
CA LEU A 90 3.49 13.61 0.70
C LEU A 90 3.02 13.49 -0.75
N VAL A 91 3.07 14.58 -1.53
CA VAL A 91 2.76 14.54 -2.96
C VAL A 91 3.67 13.54 -3.68
N VAL A 92 4.99 13.60 -3.47
CA VAL A 92 5.93 12.65 -4.10
C VAL A 92 5.68 11.22 -3.65
N ILE A 93 5.44 11.02 -2.35
CA ILE A 93 5.14 9.72 -1.76
C ILE A 93 3.89 9.11 -2.39
N SER A 94 2.86 9.91 -2.73
CA SER A 94 1.62 9.41 -3.34
C SER A 94 1.83 8.72 -4.70
N TYR A 95 2.92 9.02 -5.41
CA TYR A 95 3.26 8.41 -6.71
C TYR A 95 4.22 7.22 -6.61
N ILE A 96 4.65 6.82 -5.41
CA ILE A 96 5.51 5.65 -5.19
C ILE A 96 4.91 4.36 -5.77
N PRO A 97 3.60 4.05 -5.61
CA PRO A 97 3.01 2.87 -6.25
C PRO A 97 3.23 2.82 -7.77
N THR A 98 2.95 3.94 -8.45
CA THR A 98 3.13 4.06 -9.90
C THR A 98 4.59 3.94 -10.32
N LEU A 99 5.48 4.62 -9.59
CA LEU A 99 6.93 4.54 -9.82
C LEU A 99 7.43 3.11 -9.64
N ALA A 100 7.04 2.44 -8.56
CA ALA A 100 7.44 1.07 -8.27
C ALA A 100 6.95 0.12 -9.36
N ARG A 101 5.72 0.30 -9.84
CA ARG A 101 5.16 -0.53 -10.92
C ARG A 101 6.00 -0.43 -12.18
N VAL A 102 6.19 0.79 -12.69
CA VAL A 102 6.90 0.99 -13.95
C VAL A 102 8.37 0.60 -13.83
N TYR A 103 9.03 1.01 -12.73
CA TYR A 103 10.44 0.71 -12.48
C TYR A 103 10.71 -0.79 -12.39
N LEU A 104 9.92 -1.53 -11.60
CA LEU A 104 10.15 -2.97 -11.42
C LEU A 104 9.88 -3.76 -12.70
N SER A 105 8.83 -3.43 -13.46
CA SER A 105 8.51 -4.07 -14.73
C SER A 105 9.61 -3.82 -15.79
N ARG A 106 10.11 -2.59 -15.88
CA ARG A 106 11.14 -2.20 -16.86
C ARG A 106 12.53 -2.67 -16.50
N CYS A 107 12.86 -2.78 -15.21
CA CYS A 107 14.15 -3.34 -14.77
C CYS A 107 14.40 -4.77 -15.25
N ILE A 108 13.34 -5.50 -15.60
CA ILE A 108 13.40 -6.88 -16.08
C ILE A 108 13.34 -6.92 -17.60
N SER A 109 12.53 -6.05 -18.21
CA SER A 109 12.18 -6.12 -19.62
C SER A 109 13.00 -5.20 -20.53
N SER A 110 13.52 -4.08 -20.00
CA SER A 110 14.27 -3.08 -20.76
C SER A 110 15.78 -3.16 -20.50
N LYS A 111 16.56 -2.86 -21.54
CA LYS A 111 18.02 -2.66 -21.45
C LYS A 111 18.38 -1.20 -21.19
N GLU A 112 17.41 -0.29 -21.20
CA GLU A 112 17.62 1.14 -21.01
C GLU A 112 17.88 1.47 -19.54
N THR A 113 18.69 2.50 -19.31
CA THR A 113 19.02 2.96 -17.96
C THR A 113 17.86 3.75 -17.38
N LEU A 114 17.27 3.26 -16.29
CA LEU A 114 16.18 3.92 -15.56
C LEU A 114 16.70 4.90 -14.50
N ALA A 115 17.74 5.68 -14.86
CA ALA A 115 18.49 6.52 -13.93
C ALA A 115 17.62 7.58 -13.22
N GLY A 116 16.56 8.07 -13.88
CA GLY A 116 15.62 9.01 -13.29
C GLY A 116 14.82 8.39 -12.15
N PHE A 117 14.25 7.20 -12.37
CA PHE A 117 13.55 6.46 -11.31
C PHE A 117 14.49 6.02 -10.19
N GLU A 118 15.70 5.55 -10.54
CA GLU A 118 16.71 5.17 -9.55
C GLU A 118 17.11 6.36 -8.66
N ALA A 119 17.25 7.57 -9.21
CA ALA A 119 17.56 8.76 -8.43
C ALA A 119 16.46 9.11 -7.42
N VAL A 120 15.18 9.00 -7.81
CA VAL A 120 14.05 9.21 -6.90
C VAL A 120 14.06 8.18 -5.77
N PHE A 121 14.17 6.89 -6.10
CA PHE A 121 14.21 5.82 -5.10
C PHE A 121 15.42 5.91 -4.15
N LEU A 122 16.60 6.27 -4.67
CA LEU A 122 17.79 6.47 -3.84
C LEU A 122 17.62 7.65 -2.89
N THR A 123 16.96 8.72 -3.31
CA THR A 123 16.69 9.87 -2.44
C THR A 123 15.77 9.48 -1.29
N LEU A 124 14.66 8.78 -1.59
CA LEU A 124 13.75 8.24 -0.58
C LEU A 124 14.48 7.30 0.40
N TYR A 125 15.31 6.40 -0.13
CA TYR A 125 16.10 5.46 0.66
C TYR A 125 17.12 6.18 1.56
N SER A 126 17.83 7.17 1.02
CA SER A 126 18.82 7.95 1.77
C SER A 126 18.19 8.73 2.92
N HIS A 127 17.01 9.31 2.69
CA HIS A 127 16.24 10.02 3.70
C HIS A 127 15.87 9.09 4.88
N GLU A 128 15.33 7.91 4.57
CA GLU A 128 15.02 6.92 5.61
C GLU A 128 16.28 6.39 6.32
N THR A 129 17.39 6.22 5.59
CA THR A 129 18.67 5.78 6.17
C THR A 129 19.21 6.78 7.20
N VAL A 130 19.10 8.08 6.91
CA VAL A 130 19.49 9.15 7.83
C VAL A 130 18.59 9.15 9.07
N ILE A 131 17.27 8.97 8.90
CA ILE A 131 16.32 8.90 10.01
C ILE A 131 16.62 7.71 10.94
N ARG A 132 16.96 6.54 10.38
CA ARG A 132 17.27 5.34 11.16
C ARG A 132 18.64 5.38 11.83
N GLY A 133 19.54 6.28 11.44
CA GLY A 133 20.81 6.49 12.13
C GLY A 133 21.69 5.23 12.29
N ALA A 134 21.69 4.34 11.30
CA ALA A 134 22.36 3.03 11.32
C ALA A 134 21.85 2.03 12.39
N GLU A 135 20.71 2.30 13.01
CA GLU A 135 20.08 1.39 13.97
C GLU A 135 19.10 0.44 13.26
N PRO A 136 19.03 -0.84 13.66
CA PRO A 136 18.02 -1.77 13.18
C PRO A 136 16.64 -1.42 13.74
N CYS A 137 15.59 -1.76 13.00
CA CYS A 137 14.23 -1.65 13.50
C CYS A 137 13.91 -2.86 14.39
N ILE A 138 13.82 -2.63 15.71
CA ILE A 138 13.52 -3.64 16.73
C ILE A 138 12.13 -3.34 17.32
N ILE A 139 11.27 -4.36 17.41
CA ILE A 139 10.03 -4.31 18.19
C ILE A 139 10.15 -5.19 19.42
N ARG A 140 9.62 -4.71 20.54
CA ARG A 140 9.45 -5.48 21.77
C ARG A 140 8.11 -6.19 21.73
N ILE A 141 8.15 -7.51 21.63
CA ILE A 141 6.98 -8.37 21.76
C ILE A 141 6.81 -8.69 23.25
N PRO A 142 5.69 -8.28 23.88
CA PRO A 142 5.43 -8.64 25.27
C PRO A 142 5.24 -10.15 25.39
N ASN A 143 5.92 -10.76 26.37
CA ASN A 143 5.90 -12.21 26.56
C ASN A 143 4.67 -12.72 27.31
N ASN A 144 3.82 -11.82 27.82
CA ASN A 144 2.75 -12.20 28.73
C ASN A 144 1.41 -11.52 28.39
N ILE A 145 0.42 -12.35 28.07
CA ILE A 145 -0.98 -11.97 27.75
C ILE A 145 -1.71 -11.41 28.99
N HIS A 146 -1.16 -11.59 30.20
CA HIS A 146 -1.80 -11.21 31.46
C HIS A 146 -1.41 -9.83 32.02
N ILE A 147 -0.52 -9.08 31.38
CA ILE A 147 -0.25 -7.70 31.80
C ILE A 147 -1.27 -6.81 31.09
N PRO A 148 -2.13 -6.08 31.83
CA PRO A 148 -3.01 -5.12 31.18
C PRO A 148 -2.12 -4.08 30.50
N SER A 149 -2.23 -3.98 29.18
CA SER A 149 -1.84 -2.80 28.42
C SER A 149 -2.44 -1.56 29.12
N ALA A 150 -1.80 -0.39 29.01
CA ALA A 150 -2.14 0.86 29.69
C ALA A 150 -3.60 1.38 29.48
N VAL A 151 -4.46 0.60 28.81
CA VAL A 151 -5.88 0.85 28.61
C VAL A 151 -6.77 0.21 29.69
N GLU A 152 -6.25 -0.69 30.53
CA GLU A 152 -7.00 -1.34 31.63
C GLU A 152 -6.29 -1.17 32.99
N SER A 153 -5.98 0.06 33.40
CA SER A 153 -5.54 0.32 34.79
C SER A 153 -6.70 0.83 35.64
N GLY A 154 -7.54 -0.10 36.10
CA GLY A 154 -8.61 0.13 37.05
C GLY A 154 -8.67 -0.98 38.11
N LYS A 155 -7.73 -0.95 39.06
CA LYS A 155 -7.68 -1.72 40.32
C LYS A 155 -7.37 -3.22 40.22
N ALA A 156 -6.13 -3.59 40.57
CA ALA A 156 -5.87 -4.81 41.32
C ALA A 156 -4.70 -4.61 42.28
N ASN A 157 -5.02 -4.67 43.56
CA ASN A 157 -4.10 -4.57 44.69
C ASN A 157 -3.64 -6.01 45.02
N GLY A 158 -2.35 -6.31 44.91
CA GLY A 158 -1.86 -7.67 45.18
C GLY A 158 -0.35 -7.74 45.34
N LYS A 159 0.12 -7.78 46.60
CA LYS A 159 1.52 -8.06 46.96
C LYS A 159 1.88 -9.48 46.52
N GLY A 160 2.70 -9.61 45.47
CA GLY A 160 3.30 -10.85 45.02
C GLY A 160 4.82 -10.70 44.86
N LYS A 161 5.57 -11.59 45.50
CA LYS A 161 7.03 -11.57 45.64
C LYS A 161 7.69 -11.98 44.31
N ALA A 162 8.44 -11.07 43.68
CA ALA A 162 9.16 -11.33 42.43
C ALA A 162 10.39 -12.22 42.69
N THR A 163 10.45 -13.36 42.01
CA THR A 163 11.64 -14.21 41.90
C THR A 163 12.07 -14.32 40.45
N ALA A 164 13.32 -13.94 40.17
CA ALA A 164 14.19 -14.30 39.05
C ALA A 164 13.69 -14.07 37.60
N THR A 165 14.02 -12.89 37.09
CA THR A 165 14.70 -12.57 35.81
C THR A 165 14.53 -13.52 34.61
N GLU A 166 13.35 -13.52 34.00
CA GLU A 166 13.16 -13.76 32.56
C GLU A 166 12.96 -12.38 31.91
N PRO A 167 13.50 -12.07 30.71
CA PRO A 167 13.22 -10.79 30.08
C PRO A 167 11.73 -10.73 29.72
N ASP A 168 11.01 -9.78 30.32
CA ASP A 168 9.55 -9.58 30.17
C ASP A 168 9.10 -9.27 28.71
N SER A 169 10.05 -9.10 27.78
CA SER A 169 9.80 -8.85 26.36
C SER A 169 10.84 -9.51 25.46
N ILE A 170 10.40 -10.20 24.41
CA ILE A 170 11.27 -10.65 23.30
C ILE A 170 11.50 -9.47 22.36
N GLU A 171 12.75 -9.07 22.18
CA GLU A 171 13.14 -8.12 21.13
C GLU A 171 13.23 -8.85 19.78
N ALA A 172 12.32 -8.51 18.86
CA ALA A 172 12.29 -9.05 17.52
C ALA A 172 12.76 -7.98 16.52
N MET A 173 13.81 -8.29 15.76
CA MET A 173 14.30 -7.44 14.68
C MET A 173 13.41 -7.59 13.44
N ILE A 174 12.76 -6.50 13.01
CA ILE A 174 11.92 -6.49 11.80
C ILE A 174 12.74 -6.20 10.57
N SER A 175 13.67 -5.25 10.67
CA SER A 175 14.47 -4.78 9.56
C SER A 175 15.90 -4.53 10.05
N PRO A 176 16.93 -5.01 9.33
CA PRO A 176 18.31 -4.69 9.66
C PRO A 176 18.59 -3.18 9.50
N ALA A 177 19.69 -2.73 10.07
CA ALA A 177 20.17 -1.37 9.83
C ALA A 177 20.34 -1.10 8.32
N LEU A 178 19.87 0.06 7.87
CA LEU A 178 20.00 0.43 6.46
C LEU A 178 21.42 0.94 6.19
N GLU A 179 22.07 0.36 5.19
CA GLU A 179 23.39 0.79 4.73
C GLU A 179 23.24 1.88 3.65
N PRO A 180 23.98 3.01 3.73
CA PRO A 180 23.96 4.02 2.69
C PRO A 180 24.26 3.43 1.30
N CYS A 181 23.39 3.73 0.33
CA CYS A 181 23.52 3.25 -1.04
C CYS A 181 23.56 4.43 -2.00
N ASN A 182 24.59 4.48 -2.86
CA ASN A 182 24.77 5.54 -3.86
C ASN A 182 24.32 5.11 -5.27
N THR A 183 24.02 3.82 -5.46
CA THR A 183 23.64 3.24 -6.75
C THR A 183 22.67 2.08 -6.54
N VAL A 184 21.66 1.93 -7.40
CA VAL A 184 20.72 0.82 -7.29
C VAL A 184 21.30 -0.42 -7.97
N ARG A 185 21.61 -1.45 -7.16
CA ARG A 185 22.06 -2.75 -7.66
C ARG A 185 20.91 -3.73 -7.71
N ALA A 186 20.93 -4.70 -8.64
CA ALA A 186 19.89 -5.71 -8.77
C ALA A 186 19.59 -6.45 -7.45
N THR A 187 20.61 -6.74 -6.64
CA THR A 187 20.48 -7.41 -5.33
C THR A 187 19.83 -6.54 -4.26
N LYS A 188 20.06 -5.22 -4.28
CA LYS A 188 19.48 -4.26 -3.32
C LYS A 188 18.20 -3.59 -3.83
N ARG A 189 17.80 -3.83 -5.09
CA ARG A 189 16.65 -3.19 -5.74
C ARG A 189 15.36 -3.44 -4.97
N GLY A 190 15.09 -4.70 -4.60
CA GLY A 190 13.90 -5.05 -3.83
C GLY A 190 13.85 -4.35 -2.48
N LEU A 191 14.97 -4.28 -1.77
CA LEU A 191 15.09 -3.55 -0.50
C LEU A 191 14.86 -2.05 -0.65
N ILE A 192 15.47 -1.42 -1.66
CA ILE A 192 15.32 0.03 -1.90
C ILE A 192 13.86 0.38 -2.19
N VAL A 193 13.20 -0.39 -3.06
CA VAL A 193 11.78 -0.18 -3.38
C VAL A 193 10.88 -0.51 -2.18
N SER A 194 11.23 -1.53 -1.39
CA SER A 194 10.53 -1.87 -0.14
C SER A 194 10.57 -0.71 0.86
N VAL A 195 11.74 -0.06 1.04
CA VAL A 195 11.87 1.11 1.92
C VAL A 195 11.00 2.28 1.44
N ALA A 196 10.94 2.53 0.13
CA ALA A 196 10.04 3.54 -0.42
C ALA A 196 8.56 3.19 -0.17
N LEU A 197 8.18 1.91 -0.31
CA LEU A 197 6.83 1.45 0.03
C LEU A 197 6.54 1.53 1.54
N ASP A 198 7.54 1.35 2.40
CA ASP A 198 7.39 1.55 3.84
C ASP A 198 7.16 3.03 4.17
N LEU A 199 7.84 3.96 3.48
CA LEU A 199 7.54 5.40 3.58
C LEU A 199 6.10 5.72 3.14
N TYR A 200 5.62 5.07 2.08
CA TYR A 200 4.22 5.16 1.66
C TYR A 200 3.27 4.62 2.74
N TYR A 201 3.57 3.45 3.30
CA TYR A 201 2.79 2.83 4.37
C TYR A 201 2.71 3.71 5.62
N ASN A 202 3.82 4.34 6.01
CA ASN A 202 3.86 5.24 7.17
C ASN A 202 2.95 6.47 7.00
N ASN A 203 2.68 6.87 5.76
CA ASN A 203 1.81 8.01 5.42
C ASN A 203 0.46 7.59 4.82
N ILE A 204 0.11 6.30 4.88
CA ILE A 204 -1.01 5.71 4.14
C ILE A 204 -2.37 6.32 4.50
N SER A 205 -2.54 6.82 5.73
CA SER A 205 -3.77 7.47 6.16
C SER A 205 -4.03 8.79 5.42
N LEU A 206 -2.97 9.48 4.99
CA LEU A 206 -3.03 10.75 4.25
C LEU A 206 -3.09 10.53 2.73
N MET A 207 -2.80 9.32 2.25
CA MET A 207 -2.73 9.03 0.81
C MET A 207 -4.12 9.05 0.16
N PRO A 208 -4.27 9.68 -1.02
CA PRO A 208 -5.54 9.72 -1.73
C PRO A 208 -5.96 8.32 -2.19
N ILE A 209 -7.27 8.12 -2.35
CA ILE A 209 -7.85 6.81 -2.69
C ILE A 209 -7.33 6.32 -4.05
N CYS A 210 -7.14 7.20 -5.03
CA CYS A 210 -6.62 6.85 -6.35
C CYS A 210 -5.22 6.21 -6.29
N SER A 211 -4.34 6.70 -5.44
CA SER A 211 -3.00 6.13 -5.21
C SER A 211 -3.07 4.73 -4.57
N LYS A 212 -4.03 4.51 -3.66
CA LYS A 212 -4.25 3.20 -3.02
C LYS A 212 -4.83 2.18 -3.99
N ILE A 213 -5.79 2.58 -4.82
CA ILE A 213 -6.35 1.73 -5.89
C ILE A 213 -5.26 1.36 -6.88
N GLU A 214 -4.46 2.35 -7.33
CA GLU A 214 -3.31 2.10 -8.19
C GLU A 214 -2.39 1.04 -7.59
N PHE A 215 -2.06 1.17 -6.29
CA PHE A 215 -1.22 0.19 -5.61
C PHE A 215 -1.79 -1.24 -5.67
N CYS A 216 -3.10 -1.41 -5.44
CA CYS A 216 -3.77 -2.71 -5.56
C CYS A 216 -3.66 -3.28 -6.98
N GLU A 217 -3.86 -2.44 -8.00
CA GLU A 217 -3.72 -2.85 -9.41
C GLU A 217 -2.27 -3.22 -9.75
N CYS A 218 -1.30 -2.48 -9.23
CA CYS A 218 0.13 -2.82 -9.34
C CYS A 218 0.42 -4.23 -8.79
N CYS A 219 -0.19 -4.59 -7.66
CA CYS A 219 0.00 -5.90 -7.03
C CYS A 219 -0.55 -7.06 -7.88
N ILE A 220 -1.72 -6.86 -8.51
CA ILE A 220 -2.30 -7.84 -9.43
C ILE A 220 -1.36 -8.10 -10.61
N ILE A 221 -0.82 -7.03 -11.19
CA ILE A 221 0.14 -7.10 -12.29
C ILE A 221 1.43 -7.79 -11.84
N TRP A 222 1.99 -7.42 -10.69
CA TRP A 222 3.19 -8.08 -10.15
C TRP A 222 2.96 -9.56 -9.90
N ALA A 223 1.76 -9.99 -9.53
CA ALA A 223 1.43 -11.41 -9.37
C ALA A 223 1.53 -12.20 -10.69
N GLY A 224 1.53 -11.52 -11.84
CA GLY A 224 1.54 -12.13 -13.17
C GLY A 224 0.19 -12.75 -13.53
N GLN A 225 -0.91 -12.16 -13.06
CA GLN A 225 -2.27 -12.59 -13.37
C GLN A 225 -2.97 -11.59 -14.31
N ASP A 226 -2.37 -11.32 -15.48
CA ASP A 226 -3.02 -10.53 -16.54
C ASP A 226 -4.19 -11.30 -17.19
N GLU A 227 -4.27 -12.63 -17.02
CA GLU A 227 -5.30 -13.47 -17.64
C GLU A 227 -6.67 -13.39 -16.94
N PHE A 228 -6.74 -12.93 -15.68
CA PHE A 228 -8.01 -12.76 -14.94
C PHE A 228 -8.61 -11.36 -15.03
N ALA A 229 -7.90 -10.38 -15.63
CA ALA A 229 -8.42 -9.03 -15.81
C ALA A 229 -9.40 -8.93 -17.01
N GLY A 230 -9.56 -10.00 -17.80
CA GLY A 230 -10.41 -10.04 -18.99
C GLY A 230 -11.56 -11.05 -18.95
N VAL A 231 -11.83 -11.71 -17.81
CA VAL A 231 -12.83 -12.78 -17.70
C VAL A 231 -13.83 -12.55 -16.55
N GLU A 232 -14.05 -11.30 -16.14
CA GLU A 232 -15.13 -10.94 -15.21
C GLU A 232 -16.37 -10.35 -15.94
N GLN A 233 -16.53 -10.62 -17.24
CA GLN A 233 -17.67 -10.16 -18.05
C GLN A 233 -18.32 -11.26 -18.91
N LEU A 234 -18.07 -12.55 -18.66
CA LEU A 234 -18.64 -13.63 -19.47
C LEU A 234 -19.36 -14.75 -18.69
N ASP A 235 -19.72 -14.53 -17.42
CA ASP A 235 -20.43 -15.55 -16.64
C ASP A 235 -21.88 -15.15 -16.28
N GLU A 236 -22.46 -14.10 -16.88
CA GLU A 236 -23.87 -13.71 -16.65
C GLU A 236 -24.76 -13.70 -17.92
N GLU A 237 -24.26 -14.12 -19.08
CA GLU A 237 -25.05 -14.20 -20.32
C GLU A 237 -24.91 -15.56 -21.02
N GLU A 238 -25.15 -16.67 -20.29
CA GLU A 238 -25.27 -18.02 -20.90
C GLU A 238 -26.62 -18.70 -20.61
N ASP A 239 -27.70 -17.93 -20.42
CA ASP A 239 -29.04 -18.51 -20.27
C ASP A 239 -30.13 -17.88 -21.15
N ASN A 240 -29.78 -17.16 -22.21
CA ASN A 240 -30.79 -16.71 -23.18
C ASN A 240 -30.26 -16.57 -24.61
N ALA A 241 -29.97 -17.71 -25.24
CA ALA A 241 -29.87 -17.79 -26.70
C ALA A 241 -30.34 -19.18 -27.18
N LYS A 242 -31.65 -19.31 -27.39
CA LYS A 242 -32.17 -20.18 -28.43
C LYS A 242 -32.91 -19.30 -29.42
N GLU A 243 -32.63 -19.57 -30.71
CA GLU A 243 -33.36 -19.11 -31.91
C GLU A 243 -33.06 -17.63 -32.25
N GLU A 244 -32.52 -17.24 -33.41
CA GLU A 244 -32.51 -17.79 -34.77
C GLU A 244 -31.35 -17.22 -35.63
N GLU A 245 -30.86 -18.10 -36.50
CA GLU A 245 -30.36 -17.98 -37.90
C GLU A 245 -29.46 -16.83 -38.41
N GLU A 246 -28.36 -17.31 -39.02
CA GLU A 246 -27.73 -16.95 -40.30
C GLU A 246 -27.77 -15.48 -40.79
N GLU A 247 -26.61 -14.85 -40.86
CA GLU A 247 -26.01 -14.47 -42.15
C GLU A 247 -24.58 -13.90 -41.99
N ASN A 248 -23.76 -14.21 -43.00
CA ASN A 248 -22.50 -13.57 -43.40
C ASN A 248 -21.19 -14.00 -42.70
N ALA A 249 -20.71 -15.16 -43.14
CA ALA A 249 -19.36 -15.69 -42.90
C ALA A 249 -18.38 -15.22 -43.99
N GLN A 250 -17.95 -13.96 -43.97
CA GLN A 250 -16.70 -13.59 -44.67
C GLN A 250 -16.01 -12.26 -44.28
N GLU A 251 -16.55 -11.49 -43.33
CA GLU A 251 -15.90 -10.23 -42.89
C GLU A 251 -15.39 -10.25 -41.44
N LYS A 252 -15.44 -11.40 -40.74
CA LYS A 252 -15.02 -11.50 -39.33
C LYS A 252 -13.57 -11.93 -39.10
N GLU A 253 -12.83 -12.35 -40.12
CA GLU A 253 -11.43 -12.78 -39.94
C GLU A 253 -10.42 -11.62 -39.95
N GLU A 254 -10.65 -10.54 -40.72
CA GLU A 254 -9.73 -9.39 -40.74
C GLU A 254 -9.88 -8.41 -39.56
N GLU A 255 -11.06 -8.33 -38.93
CA GLU A 255 -11.25 -7.51 -37.72
C GLU A 255 -10.69 -8.15 -36.45
N VAL A 256 -10.59 -9.48 -36.40
CA VAL A 256 -10.02 -10.22 -35.27
C VAL A 256 -8.48 -10.11 -35.28
N GLU A 257 -7.85 -9.98 -36.44
CA GLU A 257 -6.40 -9.75 -36.54
C GLU A 257 -6.01 -8.31 -36.19
N LYS A 258 -6.78 -7.29 -36.64
CA LYS A 258 -6.53 -5.88 -36.27
C LYS A 258 -6.76 -5.60 -34.78
N LYS A 259 -7.72 -6.27 -34.14
CA LYS A 259 -7.92 -6.19 -32.68
C LYS A 259 -6.80 -6.88 -31.88
N LYS A 260 -6.10 -7.86 -32.46
CA LYS A 260 -4.90 -8.47 -31.84
C LYS A 260 -3.67 -7.57 -31.97
N GLU A 261 -3.52 -6.83 -33.07
CA GLU A 261 -2.40 -5.90 -33.25
C GLU A 261 -2.54 -4.61 -32.42
N HIS A 262 -3.75 -4.07 -32.21
CA HIS A 262 -3.94 -2.94 -31.28
C HIS A 262 -3.82 -3.34 -29.80
N LYS A 263 -4.00 -4.62 -29.45
CA LYS A 263 -3.77 -5.14 -28.10
C LYS A 263 -2.29 -5.45 -27.80
N GLN A 264 -1.41 -5.39 -28.81
CA GLN A 264 0.03 -5.64 -28.66
C GLN A 264 0.86 -4.44 -28.16
N LYS A 265 0.25 -3.27 -27.91
CA LYS A 265 0.96 -2.09 -27.36
C LYS A 265 0.64 -1.75 -25.90
N HIS A 266 -0.16 -2.54 -25.21
CA HIS A 266 -0.07 -2.56 -23.75
C HIS A 266 1.20 -3.34 -23.42
N GLU A 267 2.23 -2.67 -22.89
CA GLU A 267 3.43 -3.31 -22.33
C GLU A 267 2.97 -4.53 -21.52
N LYS A 268 3.24 -5.75 -22.01
CA LYS A 268 3.04 -6.97 -21.23
C LYS A 268 3.88 -6.80 -19.97
N CYS A 269 3.27 -6.39 -18.87
CA CYS A 269 3.96 -6.22 -17.62
C CYS A 269 4.25 -7.62 -17.09
N ASN A 270 5.44 -8.10 -17.41
CA ASN A 270 5.89 -9.41 -16.99
C ASN A 270 5.93 -9.50 -15.47
N ARG A 271 5.60 -10.69 -14.96
CA ARG A 271 5.74 -11.05 -13.54
C ARG A 271 7.08 -10.55 -12.98
N VAL A 272 7.01 -9.77 -11.90
CA VAL A 272 8.18 -9.14 -11.26
C VAL A 272 8.70 -10.01 -10.11
N PRO A 273 10.00 -10.27 -9.94
CA PRO A 273 10.53 -10.90 -8.73
C PRO A 273 10.20 -10.08 -7.47
N LEU A 274 9.51 -10.69 -6.50
CA LEU A 274 9.15 -10.07 -5.24
C LEU A 274 9.95 -10.75 -4.13
N PRO A 275 11.15 -10.25 -3.78
CA PRO A 275 11.86 -10.74 -2.61
C PRO A 275 11.05 -10.47 -1.33
N TRP A 276 11.35 -11.21 -0.27
CA TRP A 276 10.56 -11.21 0.96
C TRP A 276 10.39 -9.82 1.56
N GLU A 277 11.43 -8.98 1.55
CA GLU A 277 11.40 -7.61 2.08
C GLU A 277 10.35 -6.76 1.35
N LEU A 278 10.35 -6.85 0.01
CA LEU A 278 9.37 -6.17 -0.82
C LEU A 278 7.96 -6.72 -0.60
N PHE A 279 7.83 -8.04 -0.51
CA PHE A 279 6.55 -8.70 -0.29
C PHE A 279 5.91 -8.32 1.06
N GLN A 280 6.72 -8.15 2.11
CA GLN A 280 6.26 -7.69 3.42
C GLN A 280 5.66 -6.27 3.38
N SER A 281 6.34 -5.33 2.72
CA SER A 281 5.82 -3.97 2.53
C SER A 281 4.50 -4.00 1.76
N VAL A 282 4.44 -4.84 0.72
CA VAL A 282 3.24 -5.00 -0.10
C VAL A 282 2.05 -5.49 0.72
N LEU A 283 2.22 -6.54 1.52
CA LEU A 283 1.16 -7.07 2.36
C LEU A 283 0.71 -6.09 3.45
N ARG A 284 1.61 -5.29 4.01
CA ARG A 284 1.24 -4.25 5.00
C ARG A 284 0.32 -3.21 4.38
N ILE A 285 0.64 -2.73 3.18
CA ILE A 285 -0.19 -1.76 2.45
C ILE A 285 -1.54 -2.38 2.07
N LEU A 286 -1.56 -3.61 1.54
CA LEU A 286 -2.82 -4.31 1.21
C LEU A 286 -3.67 -4.56 2.46
N GLY A 287 -3.05 -4.94 3.58
CA GLY A 287 -3.72 -5.10 4.86
C GLY A 287 -4.44 -3.83 5.30
N HIS A 288 -3.79 -2.67 5.19
CA HIS A 288 -4.45 -1.40 5.44
C HIS A 288 -5.57 -1.11 4.45
N CYS A 289 -5.39 -1.38 3.14
CA CYS A 289 -6.43 -1.12 2.14
C CYS A 289 -7.67 -2.02 2.32
N LEU A 290 -7.47 -3.25 2.79
CA LEU A 290 -8.55 -4.22 3.02
C LEU A 290 -9.29 -3.98 4.35
N LEU A 291 -8.53 -3.79 5.44
CA LEU A 291 -9.07 -3.77 6.81
C LEU A 291 -9.23 -2.35 7.39
N GLY A 292 -8.77 -1.32 6.67
CA GLY A 292 -8.85 0.06 7.14
C GLY A 292 -10.30 0.53 7.32
N PRO A 293 -10.61 1.23 8.44
CA PRO A 293 -11.99 1.57 8.79
C PRO A 293 -12.61 2.58 7.83
N MET A 294 -11.80 3.47 7.24
CA MET A 294 -12.26 4.58 6.39
C MET A 294 -12.16 4.28 4.88
N ASN A 295 -11.97 3.01 4.50
CA ASN A 295 -11.76 2.66 3.09
C ASN A 295 -13.08 2.45 2.35
N SER A 296 -13.14 2.90 1.09
CA SER A 296 -14.26 2.66 0.20
C SER A 296 -14.41 1.17 -0.13
N LYS A 297 -15.63 0.76 -0.48
CA LYS A 297 -15.92 -0.62 -0.89
C LYS A 297 -15.06 -1.04 -2.09
N GLU A 298 -14.96 -0.16 -3.09
CA GLU A 298 -14.12 -0.35 -4.27
C GLU A 298 -12.65 -0.64 -3.91
N LEU A 299 -12.08 0.14 -2.97
CA LEU A 299 -10.69 -0.08 -2.54
C LEU A 299 -10.53 -1.44 -1.85
N LYS A 300 -11.49 -1.85 -1.03
CA LYS A 300 -11.48 -3.16 -0.36
C LYS A 300 -11.57 -4.31 -1.37
N GLU A 301 -12.48 -4.24 -2.33
CA GLU A 301 -12.65 -5.24 -3.39
C GLU A 301 -11.36 -5.39 -4.22
N LYS A 302 -10.75 -4.26 -4.63
CA LYS A 302 -9.48 -4.25 -5.36
C LYS A 302 -8.32 -4.80 -4.52
N ALA A 303 -8.25 -4.44 -3.24
CA ALA A 303 -7.23 -4.94 -2.30
C ALA A 303 -7.36 -6.45 -2.07
N PHE A 304 -8.60 -6.94 -1.96
CA PHE A 304 -8.90 -8.35 -1.78
C PHE A 304 -8.52 -9.18 -3.02
N LYS A 305 -8.88 -8.69 -4.20
CA LYS A 305 -8.43 -9.28 -5.48
C LYS A 305 -6.90 -9.32 -5.56
N ALA A 306 -6.22 -8.24 -5.23
CA ALA A 306 -4.76 -8.17 -5.18
C ALA A 306 -4.15 -9.19 -4.19
N ALA A 307 -4.72 -9.33 -2.99
CA ALA A 307 -4.28 -10.30 -1.99
C ALA A 307 -4.44 -11.75 -2.49
N LYS A 308 -5.56 -12.08 -3.15
CA LYS A 308 -5.80 -13.38 -3.79
C LYS A 308 -4.77 -13.68 -4.89
N CYS A 309 -4.50 -12.71 -5.77
CA CYS A 309 -3.50 -12.86 -6.83
C CYS A 309 -2.09 -13.11 -6.27
N LEU A 310 -1.69 -12.36 -5.24
CA LEU A 310 -0.39 -12.56 -4.57
C LEU A 310 -0.31 -13.88 -3.81
N HIS A 311 -1.42 -14.34 -3.20
CA HIS A 311 -1.48 -15.66 -2.58
C HIS A 311 -1.29 -16.78 -3.59
N ALA A 312 -2.04 -16.73 -4.70
CA ALA A 312 -1.91 -17.70 -5.79
C ALA A 312 -0.50 -17.73 -6.37
N ARG A 313 0.15 -16.56 -6.48
CA ARG A 313 1.57 -16.49 -6.83
C ARG A 313 2.46 -17.15 -5.78
N ALA A 314 2.30 -16.85 -4.50
CA ALA A 314 3.15 -17.41 -3.44
C ALA A 314 3.08 -18.95 -3.41
N VAL A 315 1.89 -19.51 -3.66
CA VAL A 315 1.68 -20.96 -3.81
C VAL A 315 2.45 -21.50 -5.03
N ARG A 316 2.37 -20.83 -6.18
CA ARG A 316 3.11 -21.21 -7.40
C ARG A 316 4.63 -21.13 -7.20
N ASP A 317 5.09 -20.18 -6.40
CA ASP A 317 6.50 -19.92 -6.14
C ASP A 317 7.06 -20.80 -5.01
N PHE A 318 6.20 -21.56 -4.32
CA PHE A 318 6.53 -22.37 -3.15
C PHE A 318 7.27 -21.58 -2.04
N ASP A 319 6.98 -20.28 -1.91
CA ASP A 319 7.51 -19.43 -0.84
C ASP A 319 6.64 -19.57 0.41
N SER A 320 7.10 -20.36 1.38
CA SER A 320 6.35 -20.66 2.60
C SER A 320 6.02 -19.42 3.44
N LYS A 321 6.91 -18.42 3.49
CA LYS A 321 6.68 -17.18 4.25
C LYS A 321 5.62 -16.33 3.56
N ALA A 322 5.74 -16.17 2.25
CA ALA A 322 4.77 -15.45 1.43
C ALA A 322 3.40 -16.13 1.44
N MET A 323 3.36 -17.46 1.35
CA MET A 323 2.13 -18.26 1.41
C MET A 323 1.39 -18.05 2.73
N LEU A 324 2.10 -18.16 3.86
CA LEU A 324 1.49 -18.00 5.18
C LEU A 324 0.94 -16.58 5.37
N ALA A 325 1.76 -15.56 5.06
CA ALA A 325 1.38 -14.17 5.26
C ALA A 325 0.21 -13.75 4.36
N SER A 326 0.25 -14.11 3.07
CA SER A 326 -0.83 -13.81 2.12
C SER A 326 -2.12 -14.57 2.42
N ARG A 327 -2.03 -15.84 2.83
CA ARG A 327 -3.21 -16.64 3.20
C ARG A 327 -3.93 -16.06 4.42
N SER A 328 -3.17 -15.62 5.42
CA SER A 328 -3.73 -14.97 6.61
C SER A 328 -4.48 -13.69 6.22
N LEU A 329 -3.92 -12.88 5.33
CA LEU A 329 -4.60 -11.68 4.84
C LEU A 329 -5.87 -11.98 4.05
N VAL A 330 -5.85 -12.98 3.16
CA VAL A 330 -7.05 -13.41 2.40
C VAL A 330 -8.15 -13.87 3.36
N ARG A 331 -7.82 -14.69 4.36
CA ARG A 331 -8.79 -15.15 5.37
C ARG A 331 -9.41 -14.01 6.16
N LEU A 332 -8.60 -13.00 6.52
CA LEU A 332 -9.14 -11.80 7.19
C LEU A 332 -10.08 -11.02 6.27
N GLY A 333 -9.83 -11.01 4.96
CA GLY A 333 -10.75 -10.46 3.97
C GLY A 333 -12.08 -11.20 3.91
N ASP A 334 -12.04 -12.54 3.84
CA ASP A 334 -13.25 -13.37 3.84
C ASP A 334 -14.12 -13.11 5.08
N MET A 335 -13.50 -13.00 6.26
CA MET A 335 -14.19 -12.73 7.53
C MET A 335 -14.83 -11.33 7.61
N VAL A 336 -14.35 -10.37 6.82
CA VAL A 336 -14.90 -9.00 6.77
C VAL A 336 -16.11 -8.92 5.83
N GLU A 337 -16.20 -9.81 4.85
CA GLU A 337 -17.35 -9.94 3.95
C GLU A 337 -18.51 -10.74 4.57
N GLU A 338 -18.22 -11.64 5.53
CA GLU A 338 -19.26 -12.27 6.33
C GLU A 338 -19.88 -11.26 7.30
N PRO A 339 -21.21 -11.03 7.27
CA PRO A 339 -21.85 -10.26 8.32
C PRO A 339 -21.61 -11.00 9.63
N VAL A 340 -20.93 -10.34 10.57
CA VAL A 340 -20.85 -10.80 11.96
C VAL A 340 -22.29 -11.14 12.36
N PRO A 341 -22.61 -12.41 12.70
CA PRO A 341 -23.91 -12.72 13.21
C PRO A 341 -24.10 -11.82 14.41
N GLU A 342 -25.06 -10.90 14.35
CA GLU A 342 -25.53 -10.22 15.56
C GLU A 342 -25.75 -11.34 16.58
N LEU A 343 -24.94 -11.34 17.63
CA LEU A 343 -25.18 -12.18 18.80
C LEU A 343 -26.53 -11.72 19.33
N GLN A 344 -27.58 -12.36 18.85
CA GLN A 344 -28.92 -12.21 19.39
C GLN A 344 -28.79 -12.55 20.89
N PRO A 345 -29.21 -11.66 21.81
CA PRO A 345 -29.13 -11.90 23.25
C PRO A 345 -30.16 -12.92 23.73
N SER A 346 -30.39 -14.00 22.97
CA SER A 346 -31.48 -14.95 23.19
C SER A 346 -31.00 -16.38 23.40
N VAL A 347 -29.87 -16.59 24.09
CA VAL A 347 -29.57 -17.89 24.72
C VAL A 347 -28.83 -17.72 26.06
N ILE A 348 -29.30 -16.81 26.92
CA ILE A 348 -29.03 -16.87 28.37
C ILE A 348 -30.31 -16.47 29.12
N THR A 349 -31.44 -17.07 28.75
CA THR A 349 -32.68 -17.02 29.55
C THR A 349 -33.35 -18.39 29.48
N GLY A 350 -32.62 -19.40 29.93
CA GLY A 350 -33.14 -20.73 30.26
C GLY A 350 -32.31 -21.24 31.42
N ASP A 351 -32.98 -21.63 32.50
CA ASP A 351 -32.42 -22.34 33.66
C ASP A 351 -31.70 -21.58 34.77
N LEU A 352 -32.00 -20.30 35.00
CA LEU A 352 -31.73 -19.74 36.35
C LEU A 352 -32.72 -20.30 37.39
N SER A 353 -33.95 -20.60 36.98
CA SER A 353 -35.00 -21.14 37.86
C SER A 353 -34.76 -22.61 38.26
N GLU A 354 -34.21 -23.43 37.35
CA GLU A 354 -33.87 -24.84 37.66
C GLU A 354 -32.65 -24.95 38.58
N LEU A 355 -31.66 -24.04 38.42
CA LEU A 355 -30.48 -24.00 39.28
C LEU A 355 -30.81 -23.53 40.71
N GLU A 356 -31.76 -22.60 40.85
CA GLU A 356 -32.25 -22.16 42.17
C GLU A 356 -33.09 -23.22 42.87
N ALA A 357 -33.90 -23.98 42.12
CA ALA A 357 -34.67 -25.12 42.66
C ALA A 357 -33.75 -26.25 43.16
N LEU A 358 -32.66 -26.56 42.44
CA LEU A 358 -31.64 -27.51 42.86
C LEU A 358 -30.86 -27.03 44.09
N ARG A 359 -30.59 -25.72 44.20
CA ARG A 359 -29.90 -25.12 45.36
C ARG A 359 -30.76 -25.16 46.62
N ALA A 360 -32.08 -24.94 46.50
CA ALA A 360 -33.01 -25.04 47.62
C ALA A 360 -33.16 -26.49 48.14
N SER A 361 -33.05 -27.49 47.25
CA SER A 361 -33.12 -28.91 47.62
C SER A 361 -31.89 -29.41 48.41
N ILE A 362 -30.72 -28.79 48.24
CA ILE A 362 -29.47 -29.25 48.86
C ILE A 362 -29.31 -28.70 50.29
N PHE A 363 -29.92 -27.55 50.60
CA PHE A 363 -29.79 -26.87 51.89
C PHE A 363 -30.92 -27.15 52.90
N SER A 364 -31.84 -28.08 52.61
CA SER A 364 -32.97 -28.42 53.49
C SER A 364 -32.93 -29.85 54.03
N ARG A 365 -31.74 -30.38 54.34
CA ARG A 365 -31.59 -31.64 55.09
C ARG A 365 -30.67 -31.49 56.28
#